data_AF-A0A8H5MS33-F1
#
_entry.id   AF-A0A8H5MS33-F1
#
_cell.length_a   1.000
_cell.length_b   1.000
_cell.length_c   1.000
_cell.angle_alpha   90.00
_cell.angle_beta   90.00
_cell.angle_gamma   90.00
#
_symmetry.space_group_name_H-M   'P 1'
#
loop_
_entity.id
_entity.type
_entity.pdbx_description
1 polymer ?
#
loop_
_entity_poly.entity_id
_entity_poly.type
_entity_poly.pdbx_seq_one_letter_code
_entity_poly.pdbx_strand_id
1 'polypeptide(L)'
;MCKDKRFVINLSADNFSESPKLKERYLFFLQVAEEFELDGVTVEDFWDWIVDPLLPIFWELPAPDKAAPRTLDGFFNPETFVYTFKTISDVRIPQLNRDAEHQSPFGISVPDELCASRKSFDPSEVQILPVKVIGPPSHTPSKVLLRDGTIAFLKLARRGDTQSLKNELDTYGKIERAQLDNKVKVSRLHGLVQNNEGVIYGILLTYIDCKRMTLSCAVQPGIEVSLRERWAAQIQEAIGQLHDAGITWGDAKPDNILIDVNQDAWLIDFGGGYTEGWVPKSLAGTMEGDRIALEKILEYIHT
;
A
#
# COMPACT_ATOMS: atom_id res chain seq x y z
N MET A 1 12.62 10.75 -0.67
CA MET A 1 13.60 9.96 -1.46
C MET A 1 14.21 10.86 -2.50
N CYS A 2 15.51 10.77 -2.75
CA CYS A 2 16.16 11.49 -3.85
C CYS A 2 17.26 10.61 -4.47
N LYS A 3 17.25 10.45 -5.80
CA LYS A 3 18.19 9.60 -6.56
C LYS A 3 18.42 8.22 -5.91
N ASP A 4 17.32 7.52 -5.63
CA ASP A 4 17.28 6.17 -5.00
C ASP A 4 17.89 6.10 -3.56
N LYS A 5 18.17 7.25 -2.93
CA LYS A 5 18.59 7.34 -1.53
C LYS A 5 17.50 7.92 -0.63
N ARG A 6 17.50 7.49 0.63
CA ARG A 6 16.52 7.90 1.64
C ARG A 6 17.09 9.04 2.49
N PHE A 7 16.26 10.05 2.68
CA PHE A 7 16.55 11.17 3.57
C PHE A 7 15.48 11.20 4.64
N VAL A 8 15.91 11.18 5.89
CA VAL A 8 15.06 11.24 7.08
C VAL A 8 15.41 12.54 7.78
N ILE A 9 14.43 13.40 8.03
CA ILE A 9 14.67 14.72 8.59
C ILE A 9 13.99 14.79 9.95
N ASN A 10 14.79 14.80 11.01
CA ASN A 10 14.33 14.82 12.39
C ASN A 10 14.36 16.25 12.91
N LEU A 11 13.18 16.79 13.19
CA LEU A 11 12.98 18.16 13.67
C LEU A 11 12.26 18.18 15.01
N SER A 12 12.67 19.12 15.84
CA SER A 12 12.01 19.52 17.07
C SER A 12 12.05 21.04 17.18
N ALA A 13 11.22 21.61 18.05
CA ALA A 13 11.22 23.05 18.29
C ALA A 13 12.57 23.56 18.86
N ASP A 14 13.36 22.68 19.47
CA ASP A 14 14.67 23.00 20.04
C ASP A 14 15.74 23.23 18.97
N ASN A 15 15.59 22.61 17.78
CA ASN A 15 16.47 22.87 16.63
C ASN A 15 16.47 24.36 16.21
N PHE A 16 15.40 25.09 16.57
CA PHE A 16 15.18 26.49 16.24
C PHE A 16 15.25 27.42 17.46
N SER A 17 15.73 26.93 18.61
CA SER A 17 15.80 27.72 19.85
C SER A 17 16.62 29.01 19.74
N GLU A 18 17.63 29.04 18.87
CA GLU A 18 18.46 30.23 18.59
C GLU A 18 17.78 31.27 17.67
N SER A 19 16.59 30.98 17.11
CA SER A 19 15.81 31.90 16.27
C SER A 19 14.32 31.85 16.62
N PRO A 20 13.80 32.84 17.37
CA PRO A 20 12.37 32.95 17.66
C PRO A 20 11.50 32.90 16.40
N LYS A 21 11.96 33.55 15.32
CA LYS A 21 11.27 33.60 14.03
C LYS A 21 11.15 32.22 13.38
N LEU A 22 12.26 31.46 13.30
CA LEU A 22 12.21 30.11 12.72
C LEU A 22 11.43 29.14 13.60
N LYS A 23 11.52 29.30 14.93
CA LYS A 23 10.76 28.48 15.87
C LYS A 23 9.26 28.71 15.73
N GLU A 24 8.82 29.96 15.66
CA GLU A 24 7.42 30.32 15.42
C GLU A 24 6.94 29.76 14.07
N ARG A 25 7.74 29.91 13.02
CA ARG A 25 7.41 29.35 11.70
C ARG A 25 7.29 27.83 11.72
N TYR A 26 8.18 27.13 12.42
CA TYR A 26 8.12 25.68 12.59
C TYR A 26 6.86 25.25 13.34
N LEU A 27 6.51 25.92 14.44
CA LEU A 27 5.30 25.62 15.20
C LEU A 27 4.03 25.87 14.38
N PHE A 28 3.99 26.94 13.59
CA PHE A 28 2.91 27.19 12.63
C PHE A 28 2.78 26.03 11.63
N PHE A 29 3.90 25.55 11.07
CA PHE A 29 3.85 24.41 10.17
C PHE A 29 3.43 23.10 10.82
N LEU A 30 3.69 22.89 12.12
CA LEU A 30 3.12 21.76 12.85
C LEU A 30 1.59 21.85 12.92
N GLN A 31 1.03 23.05 13.12
CA GLN A 31 -0.42 23.26 13.06
C GLN A 31 -0.98 23.01 11.66
N VAL A 32 -0.29 23.49 10.61
CA VAL A 32 -0.65 23.18 9.21
C VAL A 32 -0.64 21.67 8.96
N ALA A 33 0.32 20.93 9.54
CA ALA A 33 0.38 19.48 9.39
C ALA A 33 -0.76 18.74 10.10
N GLU A 34 -1.28 19.28 11.20
CA GLU A 34 -2.43 18.75 11.92
C GLU A 34 -3.75 19.06 11.19
N GLU A 35 -3.90 20.28 10.68
CA GLU A 35 -5.12 20.76 10.01
C GLU A 35 -5.13 20.52 8.48
N PHE A 36 -4.04 19.98 7.93
CA PHE A 36 -3.74 19.81 6.49
C PHE A 36 -3.61 21.12 5.68
N GLU A 37 -4.34 22.16 6.04
CA GLU A 37 -4.26 23.51 5.47
C GLU A 37 -4.61 24.55 6.54
N LEU A 38 -3.83 25.62 6.63
CA LEU A 38 -4.10 26.74 7.54
C LEU A 38 -3.63 28.06 6.91
N ASP A 39 -4.49 29.07 6.91
CA ASP A 39 -4.22 30.41 6.36
C ASP A 39 -3.68 30.39 4.90
N GLY A 40 -4.17 29.44 4.09
CA GLY A 40 -3.74 29.26 2.70
C GLY A 40 -2.34 28.65 2.56
N VAL A 41 -1.77 28.13 3.64
CA VAL A 41 -0.52 27.36 3.66
C VAL A 41 -0.85 25.88 3.80
N THR A 42 -0.22 25.04 2.98
CA THR A 42 -0.46 23.60 2.96
C THR A 42 0.70 22.81 3.56
N VAL A 43 0.48 21.51 3.75
CA VAL A 43 1.57 20.58 4.09
C VAL A 43 2.69 20.62 3.05
N GLU A 44 2.42 20.91 1.78
CA GLU A 44 3.44 20.95 0.73
C GLU A 44 4.40 22.13 0.95
N ASP A 45 3.89 23.30 1.36
CA ASP A 45 4.72 24.44 1.76
C ASP A 45 5.64 24.10 2.93
N PHE A 46 5.17 23.27 3.86
CA PHE A 46 6.00 22.79 4.96
C PHE A 46 7.15 21.91 4.43
N TRP A 47 6.86 20.99 3.51
CA TRP A 47 7.86 20.10 2.93
C TRP A 47 8.91 20.88 2.15
N ASP A 48 8.49 21.86 1.36
CA ASP A 48 9.40 22.76 0.64
C ASP A 48 10.29 23.53 1.61
N TRP A 49 9.73 24.06 2.69
CA TRP A 49 10.50 24.78 3.71
C TRP A 49 11.54 23.90 4.43
N ILE A 50 11.18 22.65 4.72
CA ILE A 50 12.10 21.64 5.30
C ILE A 50 13.21 21.29 4.32
N VAL A 51 12.86 21.09 3.04
CA VAL A 51 13.78 20.55 2.02
C VAL A 51 14.71 21.62 1.45
N ASP A 52 14.30 22.88 1.41
CA ASP A 52 15.05 23.99 0.81
C ASP A 52 16.56 24.02 1.17
N PRO A 53 16.97 23.90 2.45
CA PRO A 53 18.40 23.90 2.81
C PRO A 53 19.18 22.65 2.36
N LEU A 54 18.49 21.56 2.02
CA LEU A 54 19.07 20.30 1.57
C LEU A 54 19.20 20.20 0.04
N LEU A 55 18.60 21.12 -0.72
CA LEU A 55 18.63 21.10 -2.19
C LEU A 55 20.04 21.01 -2.79
N PRO A 56 21.05 21.77 -2.30
CA PRO A 56 22.42 21.65 -2.81
C PRO A 56 22.99 20.24 -2.63
N ILE A 57 22.72 19.60 -1.48
CA ILE A 57 23.16 18.22 -1.19
C ILE A 57 22.48 17.25 -2.17
N PHE A 58 21.19 17.44 -2.46
CA PHE A 58 20.46 16.58 -3.39
C PHE A 58 20.98 16.68 -4.82
N TRP A 59 21.41 17.87 -5.25
CA TRP A 59 21.98 18.08 -6.58
C TRP A 59 23.31 17.36 -6.76
N GLU A 60 24.15 17.31 -5.74
CA GLU A 60 25.46 16.65 -5.77
C GLU A 60 25.41 15.11 -5.76
N LEU A 61 24.28 14.51 -5.39
CA LEU A 61 24.13 13.04 -5.37
C LEU A 61 24.39 12.41 -6.75
N PRO A 62 25.02 11.22 -6.82
CA PRO A 62 25.20 10.52 -8.09
C PRO A 62 23.85 10.14 -8.70
N ALA A 63 23.78 10.14 -10.03
CA ALA A 63 22.61 9.62 -10.73
C ALA A 63 22.45 8.12 -10.44
N PRO A 64 21.20 7.62 -10.25
CA PRO A 64 20.99 6.19 -10.08
C PRO A 64 21.42 5.42 -11.33
N ASP A 65 21.95 4.23 -11.13
CA ASP A 65 22.20 3.30 -12.22
C ASP A 65 20.85 2.83 -12.79
N LYS A 66 20.56 3.24 -14.02
CA LYS A 66 19.31 2.88 -14.73
C LYS A 66 19.34 1.44 -15.25
N ALA A 67 20.52 0.83 -15.37
CA ALA A 67 20.69 -0.55 -15.84
C ALA A 67 20.58 -1.58 -14.71
N ALA A 68 20.82 -1.15 -13.46
CA ALA A 68 20.69 -2.03 -12.30
C ALA A 68 19.23 -2.49 -12.11
N PRO A 69 18.99 -3.80 -11.92
CA PRO A 69 17.66 -4.29 -11.55
C PRO A 69 17.22 -3.65 -10.23
N ARG A 70 16.00 -3.10 -10.22
CA ARG A 70 15.39 -2.62 -8.99
C ARG A 70 14.80 -3.79 -8.23
N THR A 71 15.27 -4.05 -7.02
CA THR A 71 14.75 -5.12 -6.14
C THR A 71 13.98 -4.52 -4.98
N LEU A 72 13.19 -5.35 -4.29
CA LEU A 72 12.55 -4.93 -3.04
C LEU A 72 13.58 -4.67 -1.94
N ASP A 73 14.72 -5.37 -1.92
CA ASP A 73 15.80 -5.07 -0.99
C ASP A 73 16.30 -3.62 -1.13
N GLY A 74 16.59 -3.17 -2.35
CA GLY A 74 16.99 -1.77 -2.58
C GLY A 74 15.90 -0.74 -2.21
N PHE A 75 14.62 -1.14 -2.23
CA PHE A 75 13.52 -0.30 -1.80
C PHE A 75 13.37 -0.23 -0.26
N PHE A 76 13.51 -1.37 0.43
CA PHE A 76 13.37 -1.45 1.88
C PHE A 76 14.62 -0.95 2.61
N ASN A 77 15.81 -1.24 2.05
CA ASN A 77 17.13 -0.96 2.59
C ASN A 77 17.96 0.00 1.69
N PRO A 78 17.42 1.16 1.26
CA PRO A 78 18.20 2.14 0.55
C PRO A 78 19.22 2.77 1.49
N GLU A 79 20.32 3.25 0.91
CA GLU A 79 21.26 4.10 1.62
C GLU A 79 20.50 5.30 2.22
N THR A 80 20.62 5.46 3.53
CA THR A 80 19.79 6.37 4.32
C THR A 80 20.68 7.41 4.99
N PHE A 81 20.31 8.68 4.84
CA PHE A 81 20.92 9.81 5.53
C PHE A 81 19.90 10.42 6.48
N VAL A 82 20.27 10.54 7.74
CA VAL A 82 19.44 11.21 8.74
C VAL A 82 19.98 12.61 8.96
N TYR A 83 19.14 13.61 8.74
CA TYR A 83 19.47 15.01 8.96
C TYR A 83 18.66 15.58 10.11
N THR A 84 19.25 16.55 10.79
CA THR A 84 18.56 17.52 11.62
C THR A 84 18.98 18.93 11.18
N PHE A 85 18.41 19.97 11.77
CA PHE A 85 18.84 21.35 11.52
C PHE A 85 19.47 21.97 12.75
N LYS A 86 20.54 22.73 12.52
CA LYS A 86 21.03 23.74 13.44
C LYS A 86 20.66 25.11 12.91
N THR A 87 20.27 26.00 13.82
CA THR A 87 20.04 27.40 13.49
C THR A 87 21.30 28.22 13.75
N ILE A 88 21.72 29.02 12.78
CA ILE A 88 22.78 30.02 12.96
C ILE A 88 22.32 31.31 12.27
N SER A 89 22.18 32.39 13.03
CA SER A 89 21.81 33.71 12.50
C SER A 89 20.54 33.67 11.62
N ASP A 90 19.47 33.06 12.11
CA ASP A 90 18.20 32.85 11.40
C ASP A 90 18.28 32.01 10.10
N VAL A 91 19.38 31.28 9.90
CA VAL A 91 19.54 30.35 8.78
C VAL A 91 19.46 28.91 9.27
N ARG A 92 18.72 28.07 8.53
CA ARG A 92 18.64 26.61 8.75
C ARG A 92 19.85 25.93 8.10
N ILE A 93 20.71 25.31 8.90
CA ILE A 93 21.89 24.59 8.41
C ILE A 93 21.70 23.09 8.61
N PRO A 94 21.65 22.28 7.54
CA PRO A 94 21.53 20.84 7.67
C PRO A 94 22.72 20.23 8.40
N GLN A 95 22.45 19.33 9.34
CA GLN A 95 23.44 18.54 10.04
C GLN A 95 23.17 17.06 9.83
N LEU A 96 24.13 16.35 9.22
CA LEU A 96 24.07 14.92 9.07
C LEU A 96 24.31 14.24 10.42
N ASN A 97 23.34 13.47 10.89
CA ASN A 97 23.48 12.62 12.04
C ASN A 97 23.87 11.20 11.59
N ARG A 98 25.14 10.85 11.77
CA ARG A 98 25.68 9.54 11.37
C ARG A 98 25.32 8.42 12.34
N ASP A 99 25.00 8.77 13.58
CA ASP A 99 24.71 7.83 14.67
C ASP A 99 23.20 7.62 14.86
N ALA A 100 22.36 8.31 14.08
CA ALA A 100 20.92 8.15 14.18
C ALA A 100 20.49 6.79 13.64
N GLU A 101 19.84 6.02 14.51
CA GLU A 101 19.10 4.84 14.08
C GLU A 101 17.84 5.25 13.32
N HIS A 102 17.64 4.67 12.15
CA HIS A 102 16.40 4.82 11.38
C HIS A 102 15.64 3.49 11.41
N GLN A 103 14.44 3.51 11.99
CA GLN A 103 13.55 2.36 11.92
C GLN A 103 12.79 2.37 10.59
N SER A 104 12.88 1.26 9.84
CA SER A 104 12.08 1.09 8.64
C SER A 104 10.59 1.21 8.97
N PRO A 105 9.79 1.97 8.19
CA PRO A 105 8.34 2.02 8.35
C PRO A 105 7.64 0.71 7.91
N PHE A 106 8.39 -0.19 7.28
CA PHE A 106 7.95 -1.50 6.83
C PHE A 106 8.52 -2.60 7.72
N GLY A 107 7.84 -3.75 7.71
CA GLY A 107 8.25 -4.91 8.47
C GLY A 107 7.35 -5.15 9.67
N ILE A 108 6.79 -6.36 9.74
CA ILE A 108 5.96 -6.84 10.84
C ILE A 108 6.42 -8.24 11.21
N SER A 109 6.54 -8.51 12.51
CA SER A 109 6.71 -9.86 13.03
C SER A 109 5.34 -10.43 13.39
N VAL A 110 5.03 -11.62 12.88
CA VAL A 110 3.83 -12.38 13.22
C VAL A 110 4.23 -13.77 13.70
N PRO A 111 3.37 -14.50 14.43
CA PRO A 111 3.68 -15.85 14.88
C PRO A 111 4.05 -16.79 13.72
N ASP A 112 5.03 -17.66 13.96
CA ASP A 112 5.58 -18.56 12.93
C ASP A 112 4.54 -19.51 12.35
N GLU A 113 3.51 -19.88 13.12
CA GLU A 113 2.44 -20.78 12.66
C GLU A 113 1.66 -20.18 11.48
N LEU A 114 1.57 -18.85 11.43
CA LEU A 114 0.96 -18.17 10.29
C LEU A 114 1.85 -18.22 9.06
N CYS A 115 3.15 -18.44 9.19
CA CYS A 115 4.10 -18.38 8.07
C CYS A 115 4.58 -19.75 7.59
N ALA A 116 4.61 -20.75 8.47
CA ALA A 116 5.35 -22.01 8.31
C ALA A 116 5.02 -22.83 7.05
N SER A 117 3.81 -22.71 6.50
CA SER A 117 3.39 -23.45 5.30
C SER A 117 3.48 -22.66 4.00
N ARG A 118 3.96 -21.41 4.03
CA ARG A 118 3.93 -20.51 2.87
C ARG A 118 5.29 -20.33 2.25
N LYS A 119 5.30 -20.14 0.93
CA LYS A 119 6.50 -19.72 0.20
C LYS A 119 6.94 -18.36 0.74
N SER A 120 8.24 -18.24 0.99
CA SER A 120 8.88 -17.01 1.43
C SER A 120 9.90 -16.59 0.39
N PHE A 121 9.96 -15.29 0.13
CA PHE A 121 10.85 -14.67 -0.84
C PHE A 121 11.67 -13.61 -0.13
N ASP A 122 12.99 -13.74 -0.21
CA ASP A 122 13.88 -12.68 0.28
C ASP A 122 13.72 -11.43 -0.61
N PRO A 123 13.69 -10.21 -0.03
CA PRO A 123 13.51 -8.98 -0.80
C PRO A 123 14.50 -8.79 -1.95
N SER A 124 15.71 -9.36 -1.86
CA SER A 124 16.73 -9.26 -2.91
C SER A 124 16.38 -10.09 -4.15
N GLU A 125 15.48 -11.05 -4.01
CA GLU A 125 15.07 -11.98 -5.07
C GLU A 125 13.85 -11.49 -5.85
N VAL A 126 13.19 -10.45 -5.35
CA VAL A 126 11.95 -9.92 -5.91
C VAL A 126 12.24 -8.63 -6.67
N GLN A 127 12.08 -8.66 -7.99
CA GLN A 127 12.36 -7.53 -8.86
C GLN A 127 11.13 -6.63 -8.98
N ILE A 128 11.31 -5.31 -8.81
CA ILE A 128 10.28 -4.30 -9.03
C ILE A 128 10.14 -4.06 -10.52
N LEU A 129 8.91 -4.22 -11.03
CA LEU A 129 8.58 -3.89 -12.41
C LEU A 129 8.05 -2.45 -12.51
N PRO A 130 8.45 -1.70 -13.54
CA PRO A 130 7.95 -0.34 -13.75
C PRO A 130 6.45 -0.39 -14.10
N VAL A 131 5.69 0.48 -13.44
CA VAL A 131 4.27 0.72 -13.75
C VAL A 131 4.18 2.12 -14.37
N LYS A 132 3.61 2.22 -15.57
CA LYS A 132 3.26 3.53 -16.14
C LYS A 132 2.08 4.08 -15.35
N VAL A 133 2.33 5.10 -14.54
CA VAL A 133 1.29 5.84 -13.81
C VAL A 133 1.01 7.17 -14.50
N ILE A 134 -0.27 7.55 -14.55
CA ILE A 134 -0.71 8.89 -14.93
C ILE A 134 -0.73 9.71 -13.63
N GLY A 135 0.08 10.75 -13.54
CA GLY A 135 0.28 11.55 -12.31
C GLY A 135 1.70 11.43 -11.74
N PRO A 136 1.99 12.07 -10.59
CA PRO A 136 3.29 11.94 -9.93
C PRO A 136 3.56 10.47 -9.61
N PRO A 137 4.76 9.95 -9.92
CA PRO A 137 5.06 8.54 -9.70
C PRO A 137 4.95 8.22 -8.21
N SER A 138 4.00 7.35 -7.84
CA SER A 138 4.07 6.69 -6.54
C SER A 138 5.32 5.81 -6.57
N HIS A 139 6.31 6.16 -5.75
CA HIS A 139 7.53 5.38 -5.58
C HIS A 139 7.29 4.05 -4.84
N THR A 140 6.03 3.76 -4.46
CA THR A 140 5.67 2.54 -3.75
C THR A 140 5.51 1.39 -4.76
N PRO A 141 6.34 0.34 -4.69
CA PRO A 141 6.25 -0.78 -5.61
C PRO A 141 4.96 -1.56 -5.37
N SER A 142 4.29 -1.93 -6.46
CA SER A 142 3.08 -2.77 -6.43
C SER A 142 3.11 -3.91 -7.44
N LYS A 143 3.92 -3.83 -8.50
CA LYS A 143 4.10 -4.89 -9.49
C LYS A 143 5.52 -5.43 -9.38
N VAL A 144 5.65 -6.73 -9.20
CA VAL A 144 6.94 -7.39 -9.05
C VAL A 144 7.06 -8.65 -9.90
N LEU A 145 8.29 -9.05 -10.19
CA LEU A 145 8.66 -10.28 -10.88
C LEU A 145 9.40 -11.20 -9.90
N LEU A 146 8.94 -12.44 -9.82
CA LEU A 146 9.55 -13.49 -9.01
C LEU A 146 10.56 -14.29 -9.85
N ARG A 147 11.46 -15.02 -9.18
CA ARG A 147 12.52 -15.82 -9.85
C ARG A 147 12.01 -16.86 -10.84
N ASP A 148 10.82 -17.40 -10.61
CA ASP A 148 10.20 -18.39 -11.49
C ASP A 148 9.50 -17.77 -12.71
N GLY A 149 9.59 -16.44 -12.89
CA GLY A 149 8.95 -15.69 -13.96
C GLY A 149 7.53 -15.24 -13.65
N THR A 150 6.98 -15.57 -12.47
CA THR A 150 5.64 -15.14 -12.05
C THR A 150 5.61 -13.63 -11.80
N ILE A 151 4.61 -12.95 -12.38
CA ILE A 151 4.31 -11.56 -12.04
C ILE A 151 3.31 -11.54 -10.88
N ALA A 152 3.64 -10.81 -9.82
CA ALA A 152 2.80 -10.70 -8.63
C ALA A 152 2.48 -9.25 -8.28
N PHE A 153 1.37 -9.05 -7.58
CA PHE A 153 1.05 -7.80 -6.91
C PHE A 153 1.65 -7.81 -5.51
N LEU A 154 2.39 -6.76 -5.15
CA LEU A 154 2.93 -6.59 -3.81
C LEU A 154 1.97 -5.73 -2.97
N LYS A 155 1.39 -6.33 -1.92
CA LYS A 155 0.73 -5.60 -0.84
C LYS A 155 1.72 -5.44 0.31
N LEU A 156 2.17 -4.21 0.55
CA LEU A 156 3.15 -3.90 1.59
C LEU A 156 2.56 -4.05 3.00
N ALA A 157 3.36 -4.56 3.92
CA ALA A 157 3.05 -4.62 5.34
C ALA A 157 3.75 -3.47 6.08
N ARG A 158 2.97 -2.48 6.54
CA ARG A 158 3.47 -1.33 7.29
C ARG A 158 3.39 -1.58 8.79
N ARG A 159 4.25 -0.91 9.57
CA ARG A 159 4.10 -0.90 11.02
C ARG A 159 2.70 -0.40 11.39
N GLY A 160 1.93 -1.25 12.06
CA GLY A 160 0.52 -1.00 12.40
C GLY A 160 -0.46 -1.98 11.76
N ASP A 161 -0.08 -2.62 10.64
CA ASP A 161 -0.98 -3.50 9.89
C ASP A 161 -1.10 -4.92 10.48
N THR A 162 -0.54 -5.17 11.67
CA THR A 162 -0.39 -6.52 12.22
C THR A 162 -1.70 -7.31 12.22
N GLN A 163 -2.81 -6.70 12.62
CA GLN A 163 -4.10 -7.39 12.66
C GLN A 163 -4.66 -7.64 11.25
N SER A 164 -4.58 -6.65 10.35
CA SER A 164 -5.05 -6.79 8.97
C SER A 164 -4.25 -7.87 8.23
N LEU A 165 -2.92 -7.88 8.40
CA LEU A 165 -2.06 -8.91 7.85
C LEU A 165 -2.44 -10.30 8.39
N LYS A 166 -2.62 -10.47 9.70
CA LYS A 166 -3.06 -11.75 10.28
C LYS A 166 -4.37 -12.25 9.67
N ASN A 167 -5.35 -11.36 9.49
CA ASN A 167 -6.63 -11.69 8.86
C ASN A 167 -6.45 -12.11 7.40
N GLU A 168 -5.68 -11.35 6.62
CA GLU A 168 -5.39 -11.70 5.21
C GLU A 168 -4.75 -13.07 5.10
N LEU A 169 -3.73 -13.30 5.91
CA LEU A 169 -3.00 -14.55 5.95
C LEU A 169 -3.93 -15.73 6.28
N ASP A 170 -4.75 -15.61 7.32
CA ASP A 170 -5.73 -16.66 7.67
C ASP A 170 -6.71 -16.94 6.52
N THR A 171 -7.30 -15.91 5.93
CA THR A 171 -8.27 -16.04 4.85
C THR A 171 -7.65 -16.64 3.58
N TYR A 172 -6.48 -16.16 3.15
CA TYR A 172 -5.78 -16.77 2.01
C TYR A 172 -5.36 -18.22 2.29
N GLY A 173 -5.01 -18.55 3.54
CA GLY A 173 -4.77 -19.93 3.94
C GLY A 173 -6.01 -20.82 3.82
N LYS A 174 -7.21 -20.28 4.08
CA LYS A 174 -8.50 -20.98 3.84
C LYS A 174 -8.75 -21.17 2.34
N ILE A 175 -8.53 -20.13 1.53
CA ILE A 175 -8.70 -20.18 0.06
C ILE A 175 -7.78 -21.25 -0.56
N GLU A 176 -6.51 -21.28 -0.16
CA GLU A 176 -5.53 -22.27 -0.63
C GLU A 176 -5.97 -23.70 -0.29
N ARG A 177 -6.43 -23.93 0.95
CA ARG A 177 -6.92 -25.25 1.40
C ARG A 177 -8.21 -25.69 0.72
N ALA A 178 -9.08 -24.75 0.36
CA ALA A 178 -10.34 -25.04 -0.32
C ALA A 178 -10.14 -25.47 -1.79
N GLN A 179 -8.95 -25.22 -2.37
CA GLN A 179 -8.61 -25.57 -3.75
C GLN A 179 -9.68 -25.11 -4.76
N LEU A 180 -10.18 -23.88 -4.58
CA LEU A 180 -11.18 -23.29 -5.47
C LEU A 180 -10.67 -23.30 -6.92
N ASP A 181 -11.56 -23.61 -7.87
CA ASP A 181 -11.23 -23.66 -9.30
C ASP A 181 -10.51 -22.38 -9.72
N ASN A 182 -9.44 -22.50 -10.51
CA ASN A 182 -8.68 -21.35 -11.02
C ASN A 182 -9.53 -20.38 -11.86
N LYS A 183 -10.69 -20.80 -12.34
CA LYS A 183 -11.69 -19.94 -13.00
C LYS A 183 -12.33 -18.94 -12.05
N VAL A 184 -12.35 -19.22 -10.74
CA VAL A 184 -12.86 -18.28 -9.74
C VAL A 184 -11.96 -17.05 -9.69
N LYS A 185 -12.54 -15.91 -10.02
CA LYS A 185 -11.88 -14.60 -10.11
C LYS A 185 -11.66 -13.97 -8.74
N VAL A 186 -10.89 -14.67 -7.90
CA VAL A 186 -10.42 -14.19 -6.59
C VAL A 186 -8.90 -14.03 -6.63
N SER A 187 -8.40 -12.99 -5.95
CA SER A 187 -6.97 -12.88 -5.65
C SER A 187 -6.49 -14.12 -4.88
N ARG A 188 -5.24 -14.53 -5.11
CA ARG A 188 -4.59 -15.65 -4.43
C ARG A 188 -3.24 -15.25 -3.91
N LEU A 189 -2.81 -15.89 -2.84
CA LEU A 189 -1.50 -15.69 -2.23
C LEU A 189 -0.44 -16.55 -2.94
N HIS A 190 0.62 -15.91 -3.42
CA HIS A 190 1.79 -16.57 -3.99
C HIS A 190 2.89 -16.80 -2.95
N GLY A 191 2.96 -15.95 -1.93
CA GLY A 191 3.92 -16.07 -0.83
C GLY A 191 4.11 -14.78 -0.05
N LEU A 192 5.09 -14.79 0.84
CA LEU A 192 5.46 -13.68 1.71
C LEU A 192 6.79 -13.08 1.25
N VAL A 193 6.94 -11.76 1.41
CA VAL A 193 8.25 -11.11 1.32
C VAL A 193 8.80 -10.98 2.73
N GLN A 194 9.87 -11.71 3.04
CA GLN A 194 10.37 -11.87 4.41
C GLN A 194 11.90 -11.91 4.43
N ASN A 195 12.54 -11.36 5.46
CA ASN A 195 13.97 -11.55 5.67
C ASN A 195 14.27 -12.82 6.50
N ASN A 196 15.57 -13.09 6.69
CA ASN A 196 16.07 -14.23 7.48
C ASN A 196 15.70 -14.17 8.98
N GLU A 197 15.30 -13.01 9.49
CA GLU A 197 14.87 -12.81 10.88
C GLU A 197 13.36 -13.01 11.08
N GLY A 198 12.65 -13.36 10.00
CA GLY A 198 11.21 -13.61 10.04
C GLY A 198 10.35 -12.34 9.90
N VAL A 199 10.94 -11.17 9.65
CA VAL A 199 10.23 -9.91 9.46
C VAL A 199 9.54 -9.91 8.09
N ILE A 200 8.23 -9.75 8.07
CA ILE A 200 7.41 -9.69 6.85
C ILE A 200 7.29 -8.26 6.37
N TYR A 201 7.75 -7.99 5.15
CA TYR A 201 7.65 -6.69 4.49
C TYR A 201 6.40 -6.55 3.61
N GLY A 202 5.75 -7.67 3.27
CA GLY A 202 4.51 -7.68 2.51
C GLY A 202 4.10 -9.07 2.06
N ILE A 203 2.98 -9.14 1.36
CA ILE A 203 2.49 -10.36 0.71
C ILE A 203 2.44 -10.21 -0.80
N LEU A 204 2.66 -11.32 -1.48
CA LEU A 204 2.64 -11.44 -2.93
C LEU A 204 1.31 -12.05 -3.36
N LEU A 205 0.50 -11.28 -4.06
CA LEU A 205 -0.84 -11.65 -4.51
C LEU A 205 -0.89 -11.81 -6.03
N THR A 206 -1.98 -12.41 -6.53
CA THR A 206 -2.29 -12.44 -7.97
C THR A 206 -2.20 -11.03 -8.56
N TYR A 207 -1.36 -10.85 -9.57
CA TYR A 207 -1.34 -9.59 -10.32
C TYR A 207 -2.53 -9.53 -11.30
N ILE A 208 -3.44 -8.60 -11.07
CA ILE A 208 -4.59 -8.33 -11.94
C ILE A 208 -4.29 -7.06 -12.74
N ASP A 209 -4.13 -7.21 -14.06
CA ASP A 209 -3.95 -6.06 -14.96
C ASP A 209 -5.30 -5.34 -15.15
N CYS A 210 -5.55 -4.35 -14.30
CA CYS A 210 -6.80 -3.57 -14.25
C CYS A 210 -6.61 -2.10 -14.59
N LYS A 211 -5.37 -1.64 -14.82
CA LYS A 211 -5.04 -0.19 -14.95
C LYS A 211 -5.62 0.68 -13.81
N ARG A 212 -5.71 0.11 -12.59
CA ARG A 212 -6.33 0.71 -11.38
C ARG A 212 -7.85 0.91 -11.48
N MET A 213 -8.52 0.19 -12.36
CA MET A 213 -9.97 0.21 -12.50
C MET A 213 -10.62 -0.65 -11.42
N THR A 214 -11.26 0.00 -10.46
CA THR A 214 -12.20 -0.64 -9.53
C THR A 214 -13.60 -0.66 -10.15
N LEU A 215 -14.50 -1.48 -9.60
CA LEU A 215 -15.91 -1.45 -9.99
C LEU A 215 -16.54 -0.07 -9.73
N SER A 216 -16.17 0.60 -8.64
CA SER A 216 -16.63 1.97 -8.34
C SER A 216 -16.26 2.99 -9.42
N CYS A 217 -15.09 2.81 -10.07
CA CYS A 217 -14.70 3.65 -11.20
C CYS A 217 -15.36 3.21 -12.52
N ALA A 218 -15.52 1.90 -12.72
CA ALA A 218 -16.01 1.33 -13.97
C ALA A 218 -17.50 1.54 -14.20
N VAL A 219 -18.31 1.56 -13.14
CA VAL A 219 -19.75 1.81 -13.23
C VAL A 219 -19.98 3.29 -13.56
N GLN A 220 -20.23 3.56 -14.84
CA GLN A 220 -20.50 4.88 -15.39
C GLN A 220 -21.75 4.86 -16.29
N PRO A 221 -22.40 6.02 -16.51
CA PRO A 221 -23.47 6.13 -17.49
C PRO A 221 -23.01 5.69 -18.88
N GLY A 222 -23.82 4.89 -19.56
CA GLY A 222 -23.56 4.44 -20.94
C GLY A 222 -22.72 3.16 -21.09
N ILE A 223 -22.31 2.53 -19.98
CA ILE A 223 -21.76 1.17 -20.03
C ILE A 223 -22.85 0.18 -20.48
N GLU A 224 -22.48 -0.78 -21.34
CA GLU A 224 -23.39 -1.80 -21.85
C GLU A 224 -24.02 -2.63 -20.73
N VAL A 225 -25.34 -2.87 -20.83
CA VAL A 225 -26.10 -3.67 -19.85
C VAL A 225 -25.54 -5.09 -19.75
N SER A 226 -25.20 -5.71 -20.88
CA SER A 226 -24.58 -7.04 -20.94
C SER A 226 -23.27 -7.14 -20.14
N LEU A 227 -22.48 -6.06 -20.11
CA LEU A 227 -21.23 -6.03 -19.36
C LEU A 227 -21.48 -5.92 -17.86
N ARG A 228 -22.45 -5.09 -17.45
CA ARG A 228 -22.92 -4.99 -16.07
C ARG A 228 -23.46 -6.33 -15.55
N GLU A 229 -24.28 -7.01 -16.36
CA GLU A 229 -24.81 -8.35 -16.05
C GLU A 229 -23.69 -9.39 -15.91
N ARG A 230 -22.66 -9.32 -16.75
CA ARG A 230 -21.48 -10.19 -16.64
C ARG A 230 -20.73 -9.95 -15.32
N TRP A 231 -20.48 -8.69 -14.95
CA TRP A 231 -19.83 -8.38 -13.68
C TRP A 231 -20.65 -8.89 -12.49
N ALA A 232 -21.96 -8.63 -12.49
CA ALA A 232 -22.89 -9.14 -11.48
C ALA A 232 -22.80 -10.66 -11.31
N ALA A 233 -22.84 -11.41 -12.43
CA ALA A 233 -22.73 -12.86 -12.42
C ALA A 233 -21.39 -13.35 -11.84
N GLN A 234 -20.28 -12.74 -12.25
CA GLN A 234 -18.94 -13.10 -11.77
C GLN A 234 -18.75 -12.83 -10.27
N ILE A 235 -19.25 -11.69 -9.79
CA ILE A 235 -19.19 -11.32 -8.37
C ILE A 235 -20.04 -12.29 -7.54
N GLN A 236 -21.27 -12.57 -7.97
CA GLN A 236 -22.15 -13.51 -7.30
C GLN A 236 -21.57 -14.93 -7.27
N GLU A 237 -21.02 -15.40 -8.39
CA GLU A 237 -20.36 -16.71 -8.47
C GLU A 237 -19.15 -16.78 -7.52
N ALA A 238 -18.28 -15.78 -7.54
CA ALA A 238 -17.08 -15.76 -6.70
C ALA A 238 -17.41 -15.73 -5.20
N ILE A 239 -18.37 -14.91 -4.76
CA ILE A 239 -18.82 -14.88 -3.36
C ILE A 239 -19.50 -16.21 -3.00
N GLY A 240 -20.34 -16.76 -3.87
CA GLY A 240 -21.00 -18.05 -3.66
C GLY A 240 -19.98 -19.17 -3.41
N GLN A 241 -18.95 -19.28 -4.25
CA GLN A 241 -17.92 -20.31 -4.09
C GLN A 241 -17.06 -20.12 -2.84
N LEU A 242 -16.80 -18.87 -2.41
CA LEU A 242 -16.15 -18.61 -1.13
C LEU A 242 -17.02 -19.09 0.03
N HIS A 243 -18.31 -18.74 0.03
CA HIS A 243 -19.26 -19.09 1.09
C HIS A 243 -19.51 -20.60 1.16
N ASP A 244 -19.61 -21.29 0.02
CA ASP A 244 -19.76 -22.75 -0.05
C ASP A 244 -18.55 -23.47 0.56
N ALA A 245 -17.37 -22.86 0.49
CA ALA A 245 -16.15 -23.33 1.16
C ALA A 245 -16.02 -22.86 2.63
N GLY A 246 -17.02 -22.15 3.17
CA GLY A 246 -17.00 -21.60 4.52
C GLY A 246 -16.03 -20.42 4.70
N ILE A 247 -15.75 -19.68 3.62
CA ILE A 247 -14.81 -18.56 3.58
C ILE A 247 -15.59 -17.26 3.48
N THR A 248 -15.39 -16.36 4.43
CA THR A 248 -15.92 -14.99 4.38
C THR A 248 -14.98 -14.07 3.60
N TRP A 249 -15.51 -13.19 2.75
CA TRP A 249 -14.73 -12.15 2.08
C TRP A 249 -14.40 -10.99 3.04
N GLY A 250 -15.41 -10.47 3.75
CA GLY A 250 -15.25 -9.71 4.99
C GLY A 250 -15.06 -8.20 4.87
N ASP A 251 -14.87 -7.66 3.66
CA ASP A 251 -14.93 -6.21 3.36
C ASP A 251 -15.53 -5.99 1.95
N ALA A 252 -16.73 -6.55 1.73
CA ALA A 252 -17.40 -6.52 0.45
C ALA A 252 -17.84 -5.09 0.06
N LYS A 253 -17.25 -4.55 -1.02
CA LYS A 253 -17.56 -3.24 -1.60
C LYS A 253 -17.02 -3.12 -3.03
N PRO A 254 -17.54 -2.20 -3.87
CA PRO A 254 -17.07 -2.00 -5.24
C PRO A 254 -15.58 -1.62 -5.36
N ASP A 255 -15.00 -0.95 -4.37
CA ASP A 255 -13.58 -0.58 -4.38
C ASP A 255 -12.64 -1.79 -4.22
N ASN A 256 -13.13 -2.89 -3.63
CA ASN A 256 -12.41 -4.16 -3.49
C ASN A 256 -12.72 -5.13 -4.66
N ILE A 257 -13.31 -4.62 -5.75
CA ILE A 257 -13.55 -5.38 -6.97
C ILE A 257 -12.77 -4.70 -8.10
N LEU A 258 -11.83 -5.42 -8.70
CA LEU A 258 -11.08 -4.92 -9.85
C LEU A 258 -11.72 -5.36 -11.16
N ILE A 259 -11.74 -4.47 -12.15
CA ILE A 259 -12.11 -4.82 -13.52
C ILE A 259 -10.83 -4.94 -14.34
N ASP A 260 -10.52 -6.15 -14.79
CA ASP A 260 -9.31 -6.40 -15.57
C ASP A 260 -9.41 -5.91 -17.03
N VAL A 261 -8.31 -5.97 -17.76
CA VAL A 261 -8.26 -5.60 -19.18
C VAL A 261 -9.19 -6.43 -20.10
N ASN A 262 -9.65 -7.59 -19.66
CA ASN A 262 -10.63 -8.43 -20.35
C ASN A 262 -12.07 -8.15 -19.92
N GLN A 263 -12.28 -7.12 -19.10
CA GLN A 263 -13.56 -6.76 -18.50
C GLN A 263 -14.13 -7.84 -17.55
N ASP A 264 -13.26 -8.63 -16.93
CA ASP A 264 -13.66 -9.56 -15.85
C ASP A 264 -13.58 -8.86 -14.49
N ALA A 265 -14.57 -9.12 -13.63
CA ALA A 265 -14.58 -8.69 -12.25
C ALA A 265 -13.80 -9.67 -11.36
N TRP A 266 -12.89 -9.13 -10.55
CA TRP A 266 -12.05 -9.87 -9.60
C TRP A 266 -12.25 -9.39 -8.18
N LEU A 267 -12.48 -10.31 -7.24
CA LEU A 267 -12.51 -9.99 -5.81
C LEU A 267 -11.08 -9.92 -5.25
N ILE A 268 -10.78 -8.83 -4.55
CA ILE A 268 -9.51 -8.60 -3.86
C ILE A 268 -9.75 -8.21 -2.41
N ASP A 269 -8.66 -8.05 -1.66
CA ASP A 269 -8.63 -7.62 -0.25
C ASP A 269 -9.43 -8.50 0.71
N PHE A 270 -8.71 -9.40 1.39
CA PHE A 270 -9.27 -10.35 2.36
C PHE A 270 -8.82 -10.04 3.79
N GLY A 271 -8.39 -8.80 4.06
CA GLY A 271 -7.92 -8.37 5.38
C GLY A 271 -9.06 -8.10 6.36
N GLY A 272 -10.29 -8.14 5.85
CA GLY A 272 -11.47 -7.67 6.54
C GLY A 272 -11.46 -6.15 6.68
N GLY A 273 -12.55 -5.62 7.20
CA GLY A 273 -12.71 -4.19 7.35
C GLY A 273 -14.15 -3.84 7.64
N TYR A 274 -14.39 -2.55 7.77
CA TYR A 274 -15.73 -2.01 7.81
C TYR A 274 -15.76 -0.74 6.98
N THR A 275 -16.62 -0.75 5.96
CA THR A 275 -16.90 0.44 5.17
C THR A 275 -18.35 0.82 5.40
N GLU A 276 -18.56 2.03 5.94
CA GLU A 276 -19.89 2.56 6.17
C GLU A 276 -20.71 2.61 4.87
N GLY A 277 -22.00 2.32 4.96
CA GLY A 277 -22.92 2.27 3.81
C GLY A 277 -23.05 0.89 3.16
N TRP A 278 -22.02 0.03 3.24
CA TRP A 278 -22.07 -1.29 2.59
C TRP A 278 -22.65 -2.38 3.49
N VAL A 279 -22.11 -2.57 4.68
CA VAL A 279 -22.55 -3.62 5.61
C VAL A 279 -22.93 -2.98 6.95
N PRO A 280 -23.97 -3.46 7.68
CA PRO A 280 -24.17 -3.07 9.06
C PRO A 280 -22.95 -3.42 9.93
N LYS A 281 -22.52 -2.53 10.82
CA LYS A 281 -21.29 -2.75 11.63
C LYS A 281 -21.31 -4.05 12.44
N SER A 282 -22.47 -4.49 12.89
CA SER A 282 -22.66 -5.76 13.62
C SER A 282 -22.45 -7.02 12.77
N LEU A 283 -22.46 -6.88 11.44
CA LEU A 283 -22.30 -7.98 10.49
C LEU A 283 -20.99 -7.90 9.69
N ALA A 284 -20.13 -6.92 9.99
CA ALA A 284 -18.82 -6.79 9.36
C ALA A 284 -17.98 -8.06 9.58
N GLY A 285 -17.31 -8.55 8.53
CA GLY A 285 -16.51 -9.78 8.61
C GLY A 285 -17.33 -11.07 8.73
N THR A 286 -18.62 -11.08 8.34
CA THR A 286 -19.47 -12.28 8.35
C THR A 286 -20.01 -12.61 6.95
N MET A 287 -20.34 -13.88 6.68
CA MET A 287 -20.96 -14.29 5.40
C MET A 287 -22.33 -13.64 5.19
N GLU A 288 -23.06 -13.34 6.26
CA GLU A 288 -24.31 -12.59 6.19
C GLU A 288 -24.06 -11.14 5.78
N GLY A 289 -23.00 -10.53 6.31
CA GLY A 289 -22.55 -9.20 5.88
C GLY A 289 -22.16 -9.17 4.40
N ASP A 290 -21.44 -10.19 3.92
CA ASP A 290 -21.10 -10.33 2.50
C ASP A 290 -22.36 -10.46 1.62
N ARG A 291 -23.40 -11.17 2.06
CA ARG A 291 -24.68 -11.28 1.35
C ARG A 291 -25.39 -9.94 1.23
N ILE A 292 -25.46 -9.17 2.33
CA ILE A 292 -26.06 -7.82 2.32
C ILE A 292 -25.27 -6.88 1.39
N ALA A 293 -23.93 -6.93 1.44
CA ALA A 293 -23.11 -6.15 0.54
C ALA A 293 -23.31 -6.55 -0.93
N LEU A 294 -23.41 -7.85 -1.22
CA LEU A 294 -23.67 -8.35 -2.57
C LEU A 294 -24.97 -7.75 -3.13
N GLU A 295 -26.08 -7.78 -2.38
CA GLU A 295 -27.35 -7.18 -2.83
C GLU A 295 -27.16 -5.70 -3.21
N LYS A 296 -26.49 -4.92 -2.36
CA LYS A 296 -26.19 -3.51 -2.66
C LYS A 296 -25.25 -3.30 -3.83
N ILE A 297 -24.24 -4.15 -4.00
CA ILE A 297 -23.32 -4.09 -5.14
C ILE A 297 -24.09 -4.36 -6.43
N LEU A 298 -25.01 -5.34 -6.42
CA LEU A 298 -25.86 -5.65 -7.57
C LEU A 298 -26.77 -4.47 -7.89
N GLU A 299 -27.39 -3.81 -6.91
CA GLU A 299 -28.14 -2.57 -7.13
C GLU A 299 -27.25 -1.46 -7.72
N TYR A 300 -26.07 -1.25 -7.14
CA TYR A 300 -25.10 -0.24 -7.58
C TYR A 300 -24.69 -0.40 -9.05
N ILE A 301 -24.43 -1.63 -9.50
CA ILE A 301 -24.04 -1.95 -10.89
C ILE A 301 -25.13 -1.51 -11.90
N HIS A 302 -26.39 -1.46 -11.48
CA HIS A 302 -27.52 -1.08 -12.33
C HIS A 302 -27.87 0.42 -12.30
N THR A 303 -27.12 1.24 -11.55
CA THR A 303 -27.26 2.71 -11.54
C THR A 303 -26.69 3.37 -12.79
#